data_AF-A0A261CCB6-F1
#
_entry.id   AF-A0A261CCB6-F1
#
_cell.length_a   1.000
_cell.length_b   1.000
_cell.length_c   1.000
_cell.angle_alpha   90.00
_cell.angle_beta   90.00
_cell.angle_gamma   90.00
#
_symmetry.space_group_name_H-M   'P 1'
#
loop_
_entity.id
_entity.type
_entity.pdbx_description
1 polymer ?
#
loop_
_entity_poly.entity_id
_entity_poly.type
_entity_poly.pdbx_seq_one_letter_code
_entity_poly.pdbx_strand_id
1 'polypeptide(L)'
;MRLLLILTLLASTSTASTETTLSPFQQQNMDLLLNILKEYKVIEEPSHPIFYQGVAFYWYGAYTPSPDHPQTCIIMASHPDWPFVGNIFKNGTLPTSAIFGCHQGKTCRGAKCVEQLSHSNVVTYTLLGIVLFLVVCLFGREKKTEQRPMERPCRGPPRDPSFDNIFLPQEHRVRFDLPPRYSE
;
A
#
# COMPACT_ATOMS: atom_id res chain seq x y z
N MET A 1 35.32 58.99 -24.49
CA MET A 1 35.89 58.01 -25.44
C MET A 1 37.08 57.27 -24.82
N ARG A 2 36.83 56.36 -23.87
CA ARG A 2 37.83 55.43 -23.31
C ARG A 2 37.14 54.13 -22.88
N LEU A 3 36.26 53.58 -23.74
CA LEU A 3 35.44 52.40 -23.43
C LEU A 3 35.39 51.38 -24.59
N LEU A 4 36.37 51.37 -25.49
CA LEU A 4 36.30 50.55 -26.72
C LEU A 4 37.62 49.87 -27.13
N LEU A 5 38.60 49.77 -26.24
CA LEU A 5 39.92 49.18 -26.56
C LEU A 5 40.36 48.02 -25.65
N ILE A 6 39.50 47.53 -24.75
CA ILE A 6 39.81 46.35 -23.88
C ILE A 6 39.06 45.08 -24.36
N LEU A 7 38.26 45.17 -25.43
CA LEU A 7 37.37 44.09 -25.88
C LEU A 7 37.91 43.24 -27.05
N THR A 8 39.21 43.32 -27.40
CA THR A 8 39.75 42.62 -28.59
C THR A 8 41.01 41.79 -28.35
N LEU A 9 41.35 41.42 -27.10
CA LEU A 9 42.61 40.69 -26.83
C LEU A 9 42.49 39.34 -26.12
N LEU A 10 41.29 38.75 -26.04
CA LEU A 10 41.14 37.35 -25.61
C LEU A 10 40.22 36.58 -26.58
N ALA A 11 40.57 36.66 -27.87
CA ALA A 11 40.26 35.61 -28.82
C ALA A 11 41.41 34.61 -28.85
N SER A 12 41.08 33.32 -28.95
CA SER A 12 41.94 32.15 -29.18
C SER A 12 42.56 31.46 -27.95
N THR A 13 41.81 30.50 -27.39
CA THR A 13 42.27 29.10 -27.20
C THR A 13 41.03 28.24 -26.92
N SER A 14 40.25 27.93 -27.94
CA SER A 14 39.32 26.80 -27.87
C SER A 14 40.13 25.52 -28.08
N THR A 15 40.49 24.85 -26.99
CA THR A 15 40.91 23.45 -27.07
C THR A 15 39.76 22.66 -27.66
N ALA A 16 39.97 22.07 -28.83
CA ALA A 16 39.05 21.11 -29.43
C ALA A 16 38.96 19.90 -28.50
N SER A 17 37.94 19.86 -27.64
CA SER A 17 37.47 18.63 -27.03
C SER A 17 36.76 17.86 -28.13
N THR A 18 37.33 16.74 -28.54
CA THR A 18 36.65 15.71 -29.33
C THR A 18 35.47 15.18 -28.51
N GLU A 19 34.31 15.83 -28.65
CA GLU A 19 33.02 15.29 -28.23
C GLU A 19 32.74 14.07 -29.11
N THR A 20 33.14 12.90 -28.61
CA THR A 20 32.75 11.64 -29.20
C THR A 20 31.31 11.43 -28.76
N THR A 21 30.34 11.77 -29.62
CA THR A 21 28.91 11.57 -29.39
C THR A 21 28.64 10.07 -29.23
N LEU A 22 28.78 9.59 -28.00
CA LEU A 22 28.40 8.25 -27.61
C LEU A 22 26.88 8.20 -27.54
N SER A 23 26.31 7.22 -28.25
CA SER A 23 24.87 6.98 -28.25
C SER A 23 24.36 6.81 -26.81
N PRO A 24 23.11 7.23 -26.50
CA PRO A 24 22.52 7.08 -25.17
C PRO A 24 22.54 5.62 -24.67
N PHE A 25 22.55 4.65 -25.58
CA PHE A 25 22.65 3.22 -25.28
C PHE A 25 24.02 2.82 -24.69
N GLN A 26 25.10 3.47 -25.11
CA GLN A 26 26.45 3.16 -24.65
C GLN A 26 26.82 3.91 -23.36
N GLN A 27 26.25 5.10 -23.17
CA GLN A 27 26.32 5.83 -21.89
C GLN A 27 25.70 5.01 -20.75
N GLN A 28 24.50 4.46 -20.98
CA GLN A 28 23.78 3.63 -20.02
C GLN A 28 24.54 2.34 -19.66
N ASN A 29 25.26 1.77 -20.62
CA ASN A 29 26.08 0.57 -20.42
C ASN A 29 27.33 0.86 -19.59
N MET A 30 27.95 2.03 -19.79
CA MET A 30 29.07 2.49 -18.97
C MET A 30 28.64 2.86 -17.56
N ASP A 31 27.46 3.46 -17.36
CA ASP A 31 26.91 3.73 -16.03
C ASP A 31 26.55 2.44 -15.27
N LEU A 32 26.05 1.42 -15.96
CA LEU A 32 25.85 0.08 -15.39
C LEU A 32 27.17 -0.56 -15.01
N LEU A 33 28.18 -0.53 -15.88
CA LEU A 33 29.52 -1.05 -15.61
C LEU A 33 30.20 -0.28 -14.47
N LEU A 34 30.06 1.05 -14.45
CA LEU A 34 30.62 1.91 -13.43
C LEU A 34 29.93 1.66 -12.08
N ASN A 35 28.61 1.45 -12.04
CA ASN A 35 27.87 1.07 -10.82
C ASN A 35 28.22 -0.33 -10.32
N ILE A 36 28.52 -1.28 -11.21
CA ILE A 36 29.01 -2.62 -10.84
C ILE A 36 30.44 -2.53 -10.28
N LEU A 37 31.28 -1.65 -10.82
CA LEU A 37 32.67 -1.47 -10.39
C LEU A 37 32.82 -0.51 -9.20
N LYS A 38 31.80 0.30 -8.88
CA LYS A 38 31.95 1.40 -7.92
C LYS A 38 32.17 0.95 -6.49
N GLU A 39 31.72 -0.24 -6.09
CA GLU A 39 31.83 -0.72 -4.71
C GLU A 39 31.55 -2.24 -4.64
N TYR A 40 32.29 -3.05 -5.41
CA TYR A 40 32.19 -4.50 -5.21
C TYR A 40 32.93 -4.90 -3.93
N LYS A 41 32.26 -5.67 -3.08
CA LYS A 41 32.85 -6.17 -1.83
C LYS A 41 33.23 -7.64 -2.01
N VAL A 42 34.52 -7.92 -1.83
CA VAL A 42 35.03 -9.30 -1.91
C VAL A 42 34.77 -10.00 -0.58
N ILE A 43 34.10 -11.15 -0.67
CA ILE A 43 33.94 -12.09 0.44
C ILE A 43 35.22 -12.93 0.48
N GLU A 44 36.11 -12.62 1.42
CA GLU A 44 37.37 -13.35 1.58
C GLU A 44 37.17 -14.73 2.20
N GLU A 45 36.25 -14.84 3.17
CA GLU A 45 36.06 -16.05 3.94
C GLU A 45 34.58 -16.47 3.99
N PRO A 46 34.12 -17.34 3.06
CA PRO A 46 32.71 -17.72 2.96
C PRO A 46 32.24 -18.69 4.06
N SER A 47 33.16 -19.18 4.91
CA SER A 47 32.82 -19.97 6.09
C SER A 47 32.30 -19.13 7.25
N HIS A 48 32.59 -17.82 7.27
CA HIS A 48 32.19 -16.93 8.36
C HIS A 48 30.83 -16.26 8.09
N PRO A 49 30.02 -16.07 9.14
CA PRO A 49 28.75 -15.40 9.00
C PRO A 49 28.92 -13.90 8.71
N ILE A 50 27.98 -13.36 7.95
CA ILE A 50 27.80 -11.94 7.72
C ILE A 50 26.58 -11.47 8.48
N PHE A 51 26.74 -10.40 9.26
CA PHE A 51 25.64 -9.84 10.03
C PHE A 51 24.89 -8.78 9.22
N TYR A 52 23.59 -8.93 9.10
CA TYR A 52 22.70 -7.93 8.52
C TYR A 52 21.44 -7.81 9.37
N GLN A 53 21.13 -6.58 9.80
CA GLN A 53 19.98 -6.29 10.67
C GLN A 53 19.90 -7.18 11.93
N GLY A 54 21.06 -7.51 12.53
CA GLY A 54 21.14 -8.35 13.72
C GLY A 54 20.96 -9.85 13.48
N VAL A 55 20.88 -10.30 12.23
CA VAL A 55 20.79 -11.71 11.84
C VAL A 55 22.11 -12.15 11.23
N ALA A 56 22.61 -13.33 11.61
CA ALA A 56 23.78 -13.96 11.03
C ALA A 56 23.38 -14.74 9.76
N PHE A 57 23.91 -14.32 8.62
CA PHE A 57 23.76 -14.98 7.33
C PHE A 57 25.01 -15.78 6.99
N TYR A 58 24.81 -16.95 6.43
CA TYR A 58 25.84 -17.89 6.04
C TYR A 58 25.70 -18.20 4.56
N TRP A 59 26.82 -18.46 3.91
CA TRP A 59 26.80 -18.89 2.53
C TRP A 59 26.42 -20.37 2.43
N TYR A 60 26.10 -20.81 1.22
CA TYR A 60 25.65 -22.18 0.98
C TYR A 60 26.64 -23.21 1.57
N GLY A 61 26.11 -24.13 2.39
CA GLY A 61 26.88 -25.19 3.05
C GLY A 61 27.60 -24.80 4.35
N ALA A 62 27.63 -23.50 4.73
CA ALA A 62 28.28 -23.04 5.96
C ALA A 62 27.34 -22.95 7.18
N TYR A 63 26.02 -23.07 6.96
CA TYR A 63 25.03 -23.02 8.05
C TYR A 63 24.74 -24.40 8.63
N THR A 64 24.75 -24.50 9.96
CA THR A 64 24.25 -25.67 10.68
C THR A 64 23.12 -25.25 11.63
N PRO A 65 21.93 -25.87 11.54
CA PRO A 65 20.83 -25.58 12.46
C PRO A 65 21.24 -25.86 13.92
N SER A 66 20.77 -25.01 14.84
CA SER A 66 21.03 -25.14 16.27
C SER A 66 19.72 -25.26 17.06
N PRO A 67 19.74 -25.73 18.31
CA PRO A 67 18.53 -25.79 19.15
C PRO A 67 17.84 -24.42 19.31
N ASP A 68 18.64 -23.35 19.39
CA ASP A 68 18.17 -21.97 19.51
C ASP A 68 17.55 -21.47 18.20
N HIS A 69 18.09 -21.92 17.06
CA HIS A 69 17.64 -21.55 15.72
C HIS A 69 17.32 -22.80 14.89
N PRO A 70 16.20 -23.48 15.16
CA PRO A 70 15.89 -24.74 14.47
C PRO A 70 15.34 -24.52 13.06
N GLN A 71 14.78 -23.34 12.77
CA GLN A 71 14.26 -23.03 11.45
C GLN A 71 15.36 -22.48 10.54
N THR A 72 15.58 -23.15 9.42
CA THR A 72 16.50 -22.72 8.37
C THR A 72 15.76 -21.94 7.29
N CYS A 73 16.19 -20.71 7.05
CA CYS A 73 15.67 -19.84 6.01
C CYS A 73 16.70 -19.66 4.91
N ILE A 74 16.26 -19.66 3.65
CA ILE A 74 17.12 -19.44 2.50
C ILE A 74 16.57 -18.24 1.72
N ILE A 75 17.41 -17.24 1.49
CA ILE A 75 17.11 -16.13 0.59
C ILE A 75 17.98 -16.27 -0.65
N MET A 76 17.37 -16.17 -1.83
CA MET A 76 18.05 -16.22 -3.12
C MET A 76 18.44 -14.82 -3.58
N ALA A 77 19.48 -14.71 -4.40
CA ALA A 77 19.92 -13.44 -4.99
C ALA A 77 18.85 -12.79 -5.88
N SER A 78 17.91 -13.56 -6.41
CA SER A 78 16.76 -13.06 -7.16
C SER A 78 15.65 -12.47 -6.31
N HIS A 79 15.71 -12.62 -4.98
CA HIS A 79 14.69 -12.11 -4.07
C HIS A 79 14.81 -10.58 -3.95
N PRO A 80 13.70 -9.82 -3.98
CA PRO A 80 13.74 -8.35 -3.89
C PRO A 80 14.40 -7.83 -2.61
N ASP A 81 14.26 -8.57 -1.51
CA ASP A 81 14.87 -8.24 -0.22
C ASP A 81 16.34 -8.68 -0.09
N TRP A 82 17.02 -9.07 -1.18
CA TRP A 82 18.42 -9.49 -1.15
C TRP A 82 19.35 -8.36 -0.69
N PRO A 83 20.04 -8.48 0.46
CA PRO A 83 20.79 -7.37 1.03
C PRO A 83 22.26 -7.31 0.56
N PHE A 84 22.71 -8.29 -0.23
CA PHE A 84 24.13 -8.49 -0.55
C PHE A 84 24.44 -8.13 -2.02
N VAL A 85 23.82 -7.07 -2.53
CA VAL A 85 24.09 -6.55 -3.88
C VAL A 85 25.53 -6.07 -3.95
N GLY A 86 26.27 -6.46 -5.01
CA GLY A 86 27.67 -6.09 -5.19
C GLY A 86 28.69 -6.94 -4.42
N ASN A 87 28.23 -7.94 -3.65
CA ASN A 87 29.14 -8.90 -3.03
C ASN A 87 29.59 -9.95 -4.05
N ILE A 88 30.88 -10.27 -4.08
CA ILE A 88 31.46 -11.33 -4.90
C ILE A 88 32.33 -12.23 -4.06
N PHE A 89 32.35 -13.53 -4.32
CA PHE A 89 33.34 -14.41 -3.71
C PHE A 89 34.74 -14.10 -4.25
N LYS A 90 35.79 -14.44 -3.49
CA LYS A 90 37.19 -14.34 -3.94
C LYS A 90 37.46 -15.02 -5.29
N ASN A 91 36.66 -16.03 -5.64
CA ASN A 91 36.74 -16.74 -6.91
C ASN A 91 36.08 -15.97 -8.09
N GLY A 92 35.57 -14.76 -7.86
CA GLY A 92 34.86 -13.94 -8.85
C GLY A 92 33.41 -14.36 -9.09
N THR A 93 32.93 -15.42 -8.43
CA THR A 93 31.55 -15.89 -8.54
C THR A 93 30.61 -15.08 -7.65
N LEU A 94 29.40 -14.81 -8.15
CA LEU A 94 28.38 -14.12 -7.36
C LEU A 94 27.70 -15.09 -6.37
N PRO A 95 27.40 -14.64 -5.14
CA PRO A 95 26.61 -15.42 -4.19
C PRO A 95 25.19 -15.62 -4.73
N THR A 96 24.77 -16.88 -4.84
CA THR A 96 23.45 -17.26 -5.36
C THR A 96 22.38 -17.28 -4.28
N SER A 97 22.77 -17.58 -3.04
CA SER A 97 21.88 -17.66 -1.89
C SER A 97 22.63 -17.42 -0.59
N ALA A 98 21.86 -17.01 0.42
CA ALA A 98 22.32 -16.89 1.80
C ALA A 98 21.32 -17.63 2.70
N ILE A 99 21.85 -18.24 3.75
CA ILE A 99 21.13 -19.09 4.68
C ILE A 99 21.20 -18.44 6.06
N PHE A 100 20.09 -18.41 6.78
CA PHE A 100 20.06 -17.89 8.14
C PHE A 100 19.08 -18.68 8.99
N GLY A 101 19.28 -18.62 10.31
CA GLY A 101 18.42 -19.28 11.28
C GLY A 101 17.43 -18.32 11.92
N CYS A 102 16.19 -18.77 12.12
CA CYS A 102 15.23 -18.07 12.98
C CYS A 102 15.05 -18.78 14.32
N HIS A 103 14.85 -17.98 15.38
CA HIS A 103 14.51 -18.50 16.70
C HIS A 103 13.21 -19.31 16.69
N GLN A 104 13.04 -20.18 17.69
CA GLN A 104 11.78 -20.90 17.90
C GLN A 104 10.57 -19.95 17.94
N GLY A 105 9.49 -20.32 17.25
CA GLY A 105 8.26 -19.53 17.16
C GLY A 105 8.26 -18.41 16.11
N LYS A 106 9.41 -18.14 15.47
CA LYS A 106 9.50 -17.21 14.32
C LYS A 106 9.49 -17.97 13.01
N THR A 107 9.06 -17.30 11.94
CA THR A 107 9.07 -17.81 10.56
C THR A 107 9.87 -16.91 9.62
N CYS A 108 10.26 -17.48 8.47
CA CYS A 108 11.01 -16.77 7.44
C CYS A 108 10.10 -15.82 6.65
N ARG A 109 10.53 -14.56 6.49
CA ARG A 109 9.93 -13.61 5.54
C ARG A 109 11.03 -12.77 4.89
N GLY A 110 11.39 -13.12 3.65
CA GLY A 110 12.49 -12.48 2.94
C GLY A 110 13.81 -12.65 3.69
N ALA A 111 14.49 -11.54 3.98
CA ALA A 111 15.76 -11.51 4.72
C ALA A 111 15.55 -11.35 6.25
N LYS A 112 14.37 -11.64 6.79
CA LYS A 112 14.05 -11.40 8.21
C LYS A 112 13.29 -12.56 8.84
N CYS A 113 13.38 -12.65 10.15
CA CYS A 113 12.54 -13.51 10.98
C CYS A 113 11.35 -12.69 11.51
N VAL A 114 10.14 -13.20 11.29
CA VAL A 114 8.91 -12.58 11.78
C VAL A 114 8.23 -13.51 12.78
N GLU A 115 7.50 -12.94 13.74
CA GLU A 115 6.70 -13.76 14.66
C GLU A 115 5.65 -14.54 13.88
N GLN A 116 5.54 -15.84 14.15
CA GLN A 116 4.49 -16.64 13.55
C GLN A 116 3.15 -16.19 14.16
N LEU A 117 2.19 -15.80 13.32
CA LEU A 117 0.81 -15.71 13.79
C LEU A 117 0.36 -17.13 14.13
N SER A 118 0.37 -17.45 15.42
CA SER A 118 -0.17 -18.71 15.91
C SER A 118 -1.67 -18.77 15.61
N HIS A 119 -2.18 -19.98 15.39
CA HIS A 119 -3.61 -20.21 15.23
C HIS A 119 -4.42 -19.62 16.39
N SER A 120 -3.86 -19.65 17.62
CA SER A 120 -4.48 -19.03 18.79
C SER A 120 -4.64 -17.52 18.62
N ASN A 121 -3.64 -16.80 18.11
CA ASN A 121 -3.73 -15.36 17.92
C ASN A 121 -4.83 -14.98 16.93
N VAL A 122 -4.93 -15.70 15.81
CA VAL A 122 -5.98 -15.46 14.80
C VAL A 122 -7.37 -15.71 15.39
N VAL A 123 -7.55 -16.79 16.15
CA VAL A 123 -8.82 -17.10 16.81
C VAL A 123 -9.18 -16.05 17.87
N THR A 124 -8.22 -15.62 18.68
CA THR A 124 -8.45 -14.60 19.71
C THR A 124 -8.85 -13.25 19.10
N TYR A 125 -8.15 -12.80 18.05
CA TYR A 125 -8.49 -11.53 17.39
C TYR A 125 -9.82 -11.58 16.66
N THR A 126 -10.17 -12.71 16.03
CA THR A 126 -11.47 -12.86 15.37
C THR A 126 -12.61 -12.90 16.39
N LEU A 127 -12.44 -13.62 17.50
CA LEU A 127 -13.45 -13.70 18.56
C LEU A 127 -13.64 -12.36 19.28
N LEU A 128 -12.55 -11.63 19.56
CA LEU A 128 -12.62 -10.25 20.06
C LEU A 128 -13.35 -9.32 19.08
N GLY A 129 -13.07 -9.44 17.78
CA GLY A 129 -13.76 -8.67 16.74
C GLY A 129 -15.26 -8.94 16.69
N ILE A 130 -15.68 -10.21 16.81
CA ILE A 130 -17.10 -10.59 16.86
C ILE A 130 -17.77 -10.01 18.12
N VAL A 131 -17.12 -10.11 19.29
CA VAL A 131 -17.67 -9.56 20.54
C VAL A 131 -17.84 -8.05 20.44
N LEU A 132 -16.83 -7.33 19.93
CA LEU A 132 -16.91 -5.88 19.72
C LEU A 132 -18.00 -5.51 18.73
N PHE A 133 -18.14 -6.27 17.63
CA PHE A 133 -19.21 -6.08 16.66
C PHE A 133 -20.60 -6.26 17.29
N LEU A 134 -20.80 -7.32 18.08
CA LEU A 134 -22.05 -7.56 18.79
C LEU A 134 -22.37 -6.45 19.81
N VAL A 135 -21.37 -5.98 20.56
CA VAL A 135 -21.51 -4.83 21.46
C VAL A 135 -21.97 -3.60 20.68
N VAL A 136 -21.33 -3.26 19.56
CA VAL A 136 -21.77 -2.14 18.71
C VAL A 136 -23.19 -2.34 18.16
N CYS A 137 -23.56 -3.54 17.73
CA CYS A 137 -24.90 -3.82 17.25
C CYS A 137 -25.99 -3.73 18.34
N LEU A 138 -25.65 -4.06 19.58
CA LEU A 138 -26.58 -4.00 20.71
C LEU A 138 -26.69 -2.58 21.28
N PHE A 139 -25.58 -1.84 21.40
CA PHE A 139 -25.56 -0.47 21.92
C PHE A 139 -25.86 0.61 20.87
N GLY A 140 -25.70 0.31 19.58
CA GLY A 140 -26.02 1.22 18.47
C GLY A 140 -27.52 1.27 18.10
N ARG A 141 -28.39 0.57 18.82
CA ARG A 141 -29.83 0.46 18.52
C ARG A 141 -30.74 1.50 19.19
N GLU A 142 -30.20 2.47 19.92
CA GLU A 142 -30.92 3.69 20.34
C GLU A 142 -30.21 4.91 19.71
N LYS A 143 -30.80 5.78 18.89
CA LYS A 143 -32.19 6.27 18.81
C LYS A 143 -32.56 6.59 17.35
N LYS A 144 -33.71 6.10 16.89
CA LYS A 144 -34.52 6.81 15.88
C LYS A 144 -36.00 6.65 16.20
N THR A 145 -36.42 7.25 17.31
CA THR A 145 -37.84 7.53 17.55
C THR A 145 -37.97 8.87 18.26
N GLU A 146 -37.83 9.94 17.47
CA GLU A 146 -38.54 11.19 17.73
C GLU A 146 -38.84 11.87 16.39
N GLN A 147 -39.65 11.20 15.56
CA GLN A 147 -40.51 11.96 14.67
C GLN A 147 -41.63 12.51 15.55
N ARG A 148 -41.53 13.79 15.87
CA ARG A 148 -42.56 14.55 16.58
C ARG A 148 -43.93 14.26 15.95
N PRO A 149 -45.02 14.20 16.74
CA PRO A 149 -46.36 14.27 16.17
C PRO A 149 -46.41 15.49 15.26
N MET A 150 -46.75 15.29 13.99
CA MET A 150 -46.97 16.38 13.06
C MET A 150 -48.10 17.23 13.62
N GLU A 151 -47.75 18.39 14.17
CA GLU A 151 -48.68 19.41 14.61
C GLU A 151 -49.51 19.79 13.38
N ARG A 152 -50.76 19.32 13.35
CA ARG A 152 -51.70 19.74 12.33
C ARG A 152 -51.84 21.27 12.46
N PRO A 153 -51.68 22.05 11.38
CA PRO A 153 -52.09 23.43 11.41
C PRO A 153 -53.56 23.47 11.83
N CYS A 154 -53.88 24.22 12.90
CA CYS A 154 -55.25 24.46 13.29
C CYS A 154 -56.04 24.91 12.05
N ARG A 155 -57.07 24.14 11.66
CA ARG A 155 -58.10 24.64 10.75
C ARG A 155 -58.68 25.89 11.38
N GLY A 156 -58.57 27.01 10.69
CA GLY A 156 -59.28 28.24 11.06
C GLY A 156 -60.79 27.97 11.18
N PRO A 157 -61.52 28.86 11.88
CA PRO A 157 -62.94 28.69 12.14
C PRO A 157 -63.74 28.57 10.84
N PRO A 158 -64.93 27.94 10.87
CA PRO A 158 -65.75 27.76 9.68
C PRO A 158 -66.10 29.14 9.10
N ARG A 159 -65.83 29.35 7.81
CA ARG A 159 -66.48 30.43 7.08
C ARG A 159 -67.93 30.02 6.86
N ASP A 160 -68.85 30.85 7.35
CA ASP A 160 -70.27 30.71 7.08
C ASP A 160 -70.53 30.69 5.57
N PRO A 161 -71.38 29.78 5.06
CA PRO A 161 -71.82 29.85 3.68
C PRO A 161 -72.86 30.98 3.54
N SER A 162 -72.42 32.16 3.13
CA SER A 162 -73.34 33.12 2.50
C SER A 162 -73.79 32.51 1.17
N PHE A 163 -75.08 32.24 1.08
CA PHE A 163 -75.76 31.84 -0.14
C PHE A 163 -75.79 33.01 -1.13
N ASP A 164 -74.67 33.23 -1.82
CA ASP A 164 -74.64 34.08 -3.00
C ASP A 164 -73.96 33.30 -4.10
N ASN A 165 -74.79 32.52 -4.80
CA ASN A 165 -74.79 32.34 -6.27
C ASN A 165 -75.67 31.14 -6.61
N ILE A 166 -76.98 31.41 -6.57
CA ILE A 166 -77.97 30.77 -7.42
C ILE A 166 -77.57 31.05 -8.88
N PHE A 167 -77.88 30.11 -9.79
CA PHE A 167 -77.82 30.13 -11.27
C PHE A 167 -76.87 29.11 -11.92
N LEU A 168 -77.38 27.87 -12.07
CA LEU A 168 -77.42 26.97 -13.26
C LEU A 168 -76.12 26.64 -14.06
N PRO A 169 -76.05 25.54 -14.84
CA PRO A 169 -76.81 24.28 -14.84
C PRO A 169 -75.93 23.01 -14.77
N GLN A 170 -76.64 21.90 -14.63
CA GLN A 170 -76.24 20.53 -14.42
C GLN A 170 -75.69 19.86 -15.68
N GLU A 171 -74.38 19.82 -15.86
CA GLU A 171 -73.71 18.89 -16.78
C GLU A 171 -72.26 18.69 -16.28
N HIS A 172 -71.72 17.48 -16.40
CA HIS A 172 -70.45 16.99 -15.82
C HIS A 172 -70.59 16.30 -14.46
N ARG A 173 -71.48 15.31 -14.42
CA ARG A 173 -71.47 14.25 -13.41
C ARG A 173 -70.27 13.33 -13.70
N VAL A 174 -69.14 13.53 -13.03
CA VAL A 174 -68.04 12.55 -13.09
C VAL A 174 -68.44 11.36 -12.21
N ARG A 175 -68.93 10.29 -12.83
CA ARG A 175 -69.03 8.97 -12.18
C ARG A 175 -67.61 8.43 -12.04
N PHE A 176 -67.17 8.24 -10.82
CA PHE A 176 -66.04 7.36 -10.54
C PHE A 176 -66.60 5.98 -10.25
N ASP A 177 -66.27 5.02 -11.11
CA ASP A 177 -66.60 3.61 -10.90
C ASP A 177 -65.82 3.06 -9.72
N LEU A 178 -66.51 2.26 -8.89
CA LEU A 178 -65.91 1.55 -7.76
C LEU A 178 -64.93 0.49 -8.30
N PRO A 179 -63.69 0.38 -7.78
CA PRO A 179 -62.79 -0.70 -8.19
C PRO A 179 -63.31 -2.06 -7.68
N PRO A 180 -63.14 -3.15 -8.47
CA PRO A 180 -63.62 -4.47 -8.08
C PRO A 180 -62.87 -4.99 -6.84
N ARG A 181 -63.62 -5.59 -5.92
CA ARG A 181 -63.04 -6.40 -4.83
C ARG A 181 -62.55 -7.72 -5.41
N TYR A 182 -61.29 -8.04 -5.14
CA TYR A 182 -60.76 -9.39 -5.32
C TYR A 182 -61.20 -10.25 -4.14
N SER A 183 -61.75 -11.43 -4.42
CA SER A 183 -61.99 -12.48 -3.44
C SER A 183 -60.68 -13.20 -3.10
N GLU A 184 -60.58 -13.65 -1.86
CA GLU A 184 -59.51 -14.50 -1.32
C GLU A 184 -59.38 -15.84 -2.03
#